data_AF-A0A316P1M3-F1
#
_entry.id   AF-A0A316P1M3-F1
#
_cell.length_a   1.000
_cell.length_b   1.000
_cell.length_c   1.000
_cell.angle_alpha   90.00
_cell.angle_beta   90.00
_cell.angle_gamma   90.00
#
_symmetry.space_group_name_H-M   'P 1'
#
loop_
_entity.id
_entity.type
_entity.pdbx_description
1 polymer ?
#
loop_
_entity_poly.entity_id
_entity_poly.type
_entity_poly.pdbx_seq_one_letter_code
_entity_poly.pdbx_strand_id
1 'polypeptide(L)'
;MLTFNVKKEWFEKIKSGEKTHEYRERTDYWYRRLFYYWYKTEYKEFFDDKETICFACGYPKKDDKEKRLYAKVKSVTITYGKYTDLKIHEPVFDIEFELVKDDK
;
A
#
# COMPACT_ATOMS: atom_id res chain seq x y z
N MET A 1 12.23 -3.67 -0.06
CA MET A 1 10.87 -3.62 -0.65
C MET A 1 9.85 -3.89 0.45
N LEU A 2 8.92 -2.96 0.66
CA LEU A 2 7.84 -3.13 1.64
C LEU A 2 6.79 -4.11 1.08
N THR A 3 6.31 -5.02 1.92
CA THR A 3 5.26 -5.98 1.54
C THR A 3 4.06 -5.82 2.46
N PHE A 4 2.89 -5.65 1.87
CA PHE A 4 1.60 -5.62 2.54
C PHE A 4 0.92 -6.96 2.35
N ASN A 5 0.77 -7.70 3.44
CA ASN A 5 -0.09 -8.88 3.46
C ASN A 5 -1.53 -8.38 3.58
N VAL A 6 -2.35 -8.72 2.60
CA VAL A 6 -3.75 -8.28 2.50
C VAL A 6 -4.67 -9.49 2.40
N LYS A 7 -5.92 -9.33 2.86
CA LYS A 7 -6.95 -10.37 2.67
C LYS A 7 -7.26 -10.52 1.18
N LYS A 8 -7.78 -11.70 0.81
CA LYS A 8 -8.12 -12.03 -0.58
C LYS A 8 -9.06 -11.00 -1.21
N GLU A 9 -10.08 -10.54 -0.49
CA GLU A 9 -11.03 -9.52 -0.98
C GLU A 9 -10.33 -8.24 -1.44
N TRP A 10 -9.35 -7.76 -0.68
CA TRP A 10 -8.59 -6.56 -1.01
C TRP A 10 -7.60 -6.84 -2.12
N PHE A 11 -6.94 -8.00 -2.10
CA PHE A 11 -6.03 -8.41 -3.16
C PHE A 11 -6.71 -8.42 -4.52
N GLU A 12 -7.90 -9.00 -4.65
CA GLU A 12 -8.65 -9.03 -5.91
C GLU A 12 -9.11 -7.64 -6.35
N LYS A 13 -9.54 -6.77 -5.41
CA LYS A 13 -9.88 -5.37 -5.72
C LYS A 13 -8.68 -4.55 -6.18
N ILE A 14 -7.51 -4.81 -5.61
CA ILE A 14 -6.26 -4.20 -6.07
C ILE A 14 -5.98 -4.72 -7.49
N LYS A 15 -5.97 -6.05 -7.68
CA LYS A 15 -5.72 -6.71 -8.97
C LYS A 15 -6.62 -6.22 -10.11
N SER A 16 -7.90 -5.96 -9.82
CA SER A 16 -8.87 -5.44 -10.80
C SER A 16 -8.72 -3.94 -11.08
N GLY A 17 -7.97 -3.21 -10.24
CA GLY A 17 -7.84 -1.75 -10.29
C GLY A 17 -8.96 -0.99 -9.60
N GLU A 18 -9.92 -1.67 -8.94
CA GLU A 18 -10.99 -1.03 -8.17
C GLU A 18 -10.46 -0.31 -6.92
N LYS A 19 -9.35 -0.82 -6.34
CA LYS A 19 -8.71 -0.26 -5.15
C LYS A 19 -7.31 0.22 -5.47
N THR A 20 -7.09 1.53 -5.31
CA THR A 20 -5.81 2.22 -5.56
C THR A 20 -5.17 2.79 -4.29
N HIS A 21 -5.79 2.54 -3.13
CA HIS A 21 -5.32 2.99 -1.82
C HIS A 21 -5.22 1.80 -0.87
N GLU A 22 -4.15 1.71 -0.08
CA GLU A 22 -4.00 0.77 1.04
C GLU A 22 -4.00 1.55 2.34
N TYR A 23 -4.65 1.02 3.37
CA TYR A 23 -4.78 1.70 4.66
C TYR A 23 -4.15 0.91 5.78
N ARG A 24 -3.40 1.60 6.66
CA ARG A 24 -2.82 1.00 7.87
C ARG A 24 -3.01 1.91 9.07
N GLU A 25 -3.47 1.35 10.18
CA GLU A 25 -3.53 2.08 11.46
C GLU A 25 -2.16 2.69 11.78
N ARG A 26 -2.16 3.96 12.23
CA ARG A 26 -0.95 4.72 12.56
C ARG A 26 -0.36 4.26 13.89
N THR A 27 0.18 3.05 13.88
CA THR A 27 0.97 2.46 14.97
C THR A 27 2.46 2.76 14.78
N ASP A 28 3.26 2.64 15.84
CA ASP A 28 4.72 2.81 15.78
C ASP A 28 5.39 1.89 14.76
N TYR A 29 4.86 0.68 14.61
CA TYR A 29 5.35 -0.30 13.64
C TYR A 29 5.20 0.22 12.20
N TRP A 30 4.02 0.74 11.86
CA TRP A 30 3.76 1.28 10.52
C TRP A 30 4.44 2.62 10.30
N TYR A 31 4.50 3.47 11.34
CA TYR A 31 5.21 4.73 11.28
C TYR A 31 6.67 4.54 10.87
N ARG A 32 7.40 3.62 11.50
CA ARG A 32 8.81 3.32 11.16
C ARG A 32 9.00 2.84 9.72
N ARG A 33 7.99 2.22 9.11
CA ARG A 33 8.06 1.67 7.75
C ARG A 33 7.60 2.66 6.68
N LEU A 34 6.69 3.57 7.04
CA LEU A 34 6.04 4.50 6.11
C LEU A 34 6.57 5.93 6.22
N PHE A 35 7.34 6.25 7.27
CA PHE A 35 7.88 7.59 7.51
C PHE A 35 8.61 8.17 6.29
N TYR A 36 9.43 7.38 5.60
CA TYR A 36 10.14 7.83 4.40
C TYR A 36 9.19 8.27 3.28
N TYR A 37 8.17 7.47 2.98
CA TYR A 37 7.19 7.78 1.93
C TYR A 37 6.28 8.95 2.33
N TRP A 38 5.91 9.04 3.61
CA TRP A 38 5.14 10.16 4.13
C TRP A 38 5.94 11.47 4.04
N TYR A 39 7.22 11.44 4.44
CA TYR A 39 8.13 12.57 4.32
C TYR A 39 8.25 13.02 2.85
N LYS A 40 8.47 12.09 1.91
CA LYS A 40 8.49 12.43 0.47
C LYS A 40 7.22 13.15 0.02
N THR A 41 6.06 12.68 0.47
CA THR A 41 4.76 13.30 0.16
C THR A 41 4.67 14.72 0.69
N GLU A 42 4.99 14.93 1.97
CA GLU A 42 4.92 16.22 2.67
C GLU A 42 5.83 17.27 2.00
N TYR A 43 7.04 16.86 1.63
CA TYR A 43 8.03 17.74 1.00
C TYR A 43 7.95 17.76 -0.53
N LYS A 44 6.89 17.18 -1.12
CA LYS A 44 6.64 17.14 -2.57
C LYS A 44 7.81 16.56 -3.37
N GLU A 45 8.51 15.59 -2.79
CA GLU A 45 9.56 14.85 -3.48
C GLU A 45 8.96 13.87 -4.49
N PHE A 46 9.72 13.59 -5.54
CA PHE A 46 9.32 12.65 -6.58
C PHE A 46 9.43 11.19 -6.10
N PHE A 47 8.42 10.39 -6.42
CA PHE A 47 8.44 8.93 -6.27
C PHE A 47 8.97 8.31 -7.56
N ASP A 48 10.15 7.72 -7.49
CA ASP A 48 10.78 7.04 -8.62
C ASP A 48 10.51 5.52 -8.58
N ASP A 49 11.05 4.79 -9.55
CA ASP A 49 10.83 3.35 -9.69
C ASP A 49 11.32 2.52 -8.49
N LYS A 50 12.15 3.09 -7.61
CA LYS A 50 12.64 2.43 -6.38
C LYS A 50 11.57 2.38 -5.30
N GLU A 51 10.55 3.23 -5.36
CA GLU A 51 9.41 3.19 -4.43
C GLU A 51 8.35 2.14 -4.82
N THR A 52 8.82 0.97 -5.24
CA THR A 52 7.98 -0.20 -5.52
C THR A 52 7.63 -0.95 -4.22
N ILE A 53 6.35 -1.29 -4.08
CA ILE A 53 5.79 -2.10 -3.00
C ILE A 53 5.18 -3.39 -3.54
N CYS A 54 5.00 -4.38 -2.67
CA CYS A 54 4.36 -5.65 -2.98
C CYS A 54 3.10 -5.85 -2.16
N PHE A 55 1.99 -6.21 -2.80
CA PHE A 55 0.80 -6.74 -2.15
C PHE A 55 0.83 -8.26 -2.24
N ALA A 56 0.76 -8.94 -1.10
CA ALA A 56 0.72 -10.38 -1.01
C ALA A 56 -0.67 -10.85 -0.55
N CYS A 57 -1.25 -11.83 -1.25
CA CYS A 57 -2.52 -12.43 -0.86
C CYS A 57 -2.32 -13.36 0.35
N GLY A 58 -2.55 -12.85 1.56
CA GLY A 58 -2.23 -13.53 2.81
C GLY A 58 -0.72 -13.69 3.03
N TYR A 59 -0.26 -14.91 3.27
CA TYR A 59 1.15 -15.26 3.51
C TYR A 59 1.63 -16.31 2.50
N PRO A 60 1.74 -15.96 1.21
CA PRO A 60 2.14 -16.90 0.18
C PRO A 60 3.63 -17.28 0.31
N LYS A 61 4.01 -18.41 -0.28
CA LYS A 61 5.42 -18.77 -0.44
C LYS A 61 6.17 -17.67 -1.20
N LYS A 62 7.50 -17.62 -1.06
CA LYS A 62 8.32 -16.55 -1.65
C LYS A 62 8.19 -16.48 -3.18
N ASP A 63 8.01 -17.62 -3.81
CA ASP A 63 7.99 -17.88 -5.25
C ASP A 63 6.58 -17.92 -5.88
N ASP A 64 5.52 -17.82 -5.07
CA ASP A 64 4.13 -17.78 -5.56
C ASP A 64 3.82 -16.40 -6.18
N LYS A 65 4.15 -16.27 -7.47
CA LYS A 65 4.00 -15.02 -8.25
C LYS A 65 2.54 -14.63 -8.45
N GLU A 66 1.63 -15.59 -8.57
CA GLU A 66 0.20 -15.30 -8.80
C GLU A 66 -0.46 -14.59 -7.61
N LYS A 67 0.09 -14.79 -6.40
CA LYS A 67 -0.35 -14.14 -5.16
C LYS A 67 0.46 -12.92 -4.78
N ARG A 68 1.19 -12.32 -5.74
CA ARG A 68 1.97 -11.10 -5.54
C ARG A 68 1.63 -10.10 -6.64
N LEU A 69 1.29 -8.89 -6.23
CA LEU A 69 1.13 -7.74 -7.11
C LEU A 69 2.18 -6.70 -6.74
N TYR A 70 2.71 -6.01 -7.74
CA TYR A 70 3.68 -4.94 -7.55
C TYR A 70 3.04 -3.61 -7.92
N ALA A 71 3.34 -2.58 -7.14
CA ALA A 71 2.80 -1.24 -7.35
C ALA A 71 3.86 -0.18 -7.06
N LYS A 72 3.78 0.95 -7.74
CA LYS A 72 4.55 2.16 -7.43
C LYS A 72 3.77 3.01 -6.45
N VAL A 73 4.40 3.48 -5.38
CA VAL A 73 3.77 4.42 -4.44
C VAL A 73 3.65 5.79 -5.11
N LYS A 74 2.49 6.44 -4.96
CA LYS A 74 2.23 7.79 -5.45
C LYS A 74 2.27 8.82 -4.33
N SER A 75 1.67 8.47 -3.20
CA SER A 75 1.62 9.33 -2.02
C SER A 75 1.39 8.50 -0.77
N VAL A 76 1.84 9.01 0.38
CA VAL A 76 1.49 8.50 1.70
C VAL A 76 1.06 9.65 2.57
N THR A 77 -0.21 9.68 2.95
CA THR A 77 -0.79 10.72 3.81
C THR A 77 -1.35 10.13 5.10
N ILE A 78 -1.77 10.98 6.03
CA ILE A 78 -2.46 10.57 7.25
C ILE A 78 -3.89 11.12 7.20
N THR A 79 -4.87 10.24 7.36
CA THR A 79 -6.30 10.59 7.33
C THR A 79 -7.04 9.91 8.48
N TYR A 80 -8.33 10.23 8.64
CA TYR A 80 -9.18 9.64 9.68
C TYR A 80 -9.77 8.30 9.24
N GLY A 81 -9.50 7.23 9.98
CA GLY A 81 -9.81 5.84 9.59
C GLY A 81 -11.30 5.50 9.46
N LYS A 82 -12.21 6.33 9.98
CA LYS A 82 -13.66 6.07 9.97
C LYS A 82 -14.21 5.96 8.54
N TYR A 83 -13.63 6.73 7.61
CA TYR A 83 -14.10 6.82 6.23
C TYR A 83 -13.35 5.90 5.27
N THR A 84 -12.31 5.19 5.74
CA THR A 84 -11.54 4.22 4.95
C THR A 84 -12.16 2.83 5.06
N ASP A 85 -11.53 1.80 4.49
CA ASP A 85 -11.96 0.40 4.63
C ASP A 85 -11.63 -0.22 6.00
N LEU A 86 -10.77 0.42 6.80
CA LEU A 86 -10.47 -0.02 8.17
C LEU A 86 -11.62 0.24 9.14
N LYS A 87 -12.42 1.29 8.91
CA LYS A 87 -13.59 1.66 9.74
C LYS A 87 -13.26 1.82 11.23
N ILE A 88 -12.07 2.35 11.55
CA ILE A 88 -11.62 2.61 12.93
C ILE A 88 -11.66 4.11 13.27
N HIS A 89 -11.77 4.44 14.55
CA HIS A 89 -11.80 5.82 15.05
C HIS A 89 -10.40 6.41 15.32
N GLU A 90 -9.37 5.88 14.67
CA GLU A 90 -7.98 6.28 14.82
C GLU A 90 -7.40 6.87 13.52
N PRO A 91 -6.28 7.62 13.59
CA PRO A 91 -5.53 8.02 12.40
C PRO A 91 -4.97 6.80 11.65
N VAL A 92 -4.99 6.87 10.33
CA VAL A 92 -4.46 5.82 9.44
C VAL A 92 -3.53 6.43 8.42
N PHE A 93 -2.50 5.68 8.04
CA PHE A 93 -1.79 5.92 6.80
C PHE A 93 -2.71 5.57 5.62
N ASP A 94 -2.78 6.48 4.66
CA ASP A 94 -3.37 6.28 3.34
C ASP A 94 -2.21 6.19 2.35
N ILE A 95 -2.00 5.01 1.77
CA ILE A 95 -0.96 4.72 0.80
C ILE A 95 -1.62 4.65 -0.58
N GLU A 96 -1.51 5.72 -1.37
CA GLU A 96 -1.93 5.74 -2.76
C GLU A 96 -0.86 5.07 -3.62
N PHE A 97 -1.29 4.22 -4.55
CA PHE A 97 -0.38 3.50 -5.43
C PHE A 97 -0.95 3.30 -6.84
N GLU A 98 -0.06 2.93 -7.75
CA GLU A 98 -0.41 2.49 -9.09
C GLU A 98 0.16 1.10 -9.35
N LEU A 99 -0.71 0.17 -9.73
CA LEU A 99 -0.29 -1.18 -10.09
C LEU A 99 0.64 -1.15 -11.29
N VAL A 100 1.76 -1.87 -11.16
CA VAL A 100 2.60 -2.22 -12.30
C VAL A 100 1.85 -3.28 -13.08
N LYS A 101 1.35 -2.90 -14.25
CA LYS A 101 0.79 -3.85 -15.20
C LYS A 101 1.97 -4.45 -15.96
N ASP A 102 2.08 -5.77 -15.99
CA ASP A 102 2.97 -6.41 -16.94
C ASP A 102 2.49 -6.00 -18.34
N ASP A 103 3.37 -5.37 -19.12
CA ASP A 103 3.18 -5.21 -20.56
C ASP A 103 3.09 -6.63 -21.13
N LYS A 104 1.85 -7.07 -21.42
CA LYS A 104 1.59 -8.33 -22.13
C LYS A 104 2.03 -8.22 -23.57
#